data_AF-A0A945BEH9-F1
#
_entry.id   AF-A0A945BEH9-F1
#
_cell.length_a   1.000
_cell.length_b   1.000
_cell.length_c   1.000
_cell.angle_alpha   90.00
_cell.angle_beta   90.00
_cell.angle_gamma   90.00
#
_symmetry.space_group_name_H-M   'P 1'
#
loop_
_entity.id
_entity.type
_entity.pdbx_description
1 polymer ?
#
loop_
_entity_poly.entity_id
_entity_poly.type
_entity_poly.pdbx_seq_one_letter_code
_entity_poly.pdbx_strand_id
1 'polypeptide(L)' 'MSNSITKTDFNLPNQTKFYKGKVRDVYTIGKDKLVMVVSDRISAFDHVLPEGIPYKGQVLSQIASRFLDATS' A
#
# COMPACT_ATOMS: atom_id res chain seq x y z
N MET A 1 -21.24 4.34 3.07
CA MET A 1 -19.97 4.61 2.35
C MET A 1 -19.04 3.45 2.64
N SER A 2 -18.41 2.84 1.64
CA SER A 2 -17.43 1.75 1.91
C SER A 2 -16.19 2.37 2.56
N ASN A 3 -15.77 1.86 3.71
CA ASN A 3 -14.54 2.28 4.39
C ASN A 3 -13.31 1.62 3.73
N SER A 4 -13.08 1.90 2.44
CA SER A 4 -11.96 1.33 1.68
C SER A 4 -10.92 2.38 1.31
N ILE A 5 -9.64 2.08 1.54
CA ILE A 5 -8.52 2.93 1.16
C ILE A 5 -8.08 2.54 -0.25
N THR A 6 -8.61 3.19 -1.28
CA THR A 6 -8.26 2.92 -2.69
C THR A 6 -7.26 3.90 -3.28
N LYS A 7 -7.04 5.05 -2.65
CA LYS A 7 -6.04 6.06 -3.04
C LYS A 7 -5.45 6.69 -1.79
N THR A 8 -4.15 6.94 -1.82
CA THR A 8 -3.47 7.80 -0.86
C THR A 8 -2.92 9.05 -1.55
N ASP A 9 -2.78 10.14 -0.79
CA ASP A 9 -2.25 11.41 -1.27
C ASP A 9 -1.48 12.12 -0.15
N PHE A 10 -0.52 11.40 0.44
CA PHE A 10 0.32 11.93 1.49
C PHE A 10 1.42 12.84 0.91
N ASN A 11 1.73 13.92 1.64
CA ASN A 11 2.94 14.71 1.46
C ASN A 11 3.87 14.45 2.65
N LEU A 12 4.85 13.57 2.45
CA LEU A 12 5.77 13.17 3.51
C LEU A 12 7.03 14.05 3.50
N PRO A 13 7.62 14.36 4.67
CA PRO A 13 8.90 15.07 4.74
C PRO A 13 10.00 14.32 3.98
N ASN A 14 10.83 15.06 3.23
CA ASN A 14 11.91 14.51 2.39
C ASN A 14 11.44 13.48 1.34
N GLN A 15 10.18 13.52 0.94
CA GLN A 15 9.67 12.69 -0.16
C GLN A 15 10.32 13.10 -1.48
N THR A 16 10.98 12.16 -2.13
CA THR A 16 11.69 12.37 -3.40
C THR A 16 10.95 11.77 -4.59
N LYS A 17 10.13 10.73 -4.37
CA LYS A 17 9.36 10.06 -5.43
C LYS A 17 8.07 9.47 -4.89
N PHE A 18 7.06 9.42 -5.76
CA PHE A 18 5.83 8.67 -5.55
C PHE A 18 5.63 7.67 -6.70
N TYR A 19 5.24 6.45 -6.37
CA TYR A 19 4.89 5.40 -7.31
C TYR A 19 3.59 4.72 -6.91
N LYS A 20 2.61 4.73 -7.82
CA LYS A 20 1.32 4.06 -7.66
C LYS A 20 1.33 2.73 -8.40
N GLY A 21 1.41 1.63 -7.66
CA GLY A 21 1.27 0.27 -8.19
C GLY A 21 -0.20 -0.19 -8.22
N LYS A 22 -0.45 -1.42 -8.69
CA LYS A 22 -1.81 -2.01 -8.73
C LYS A 22 -2.48 -1.99 -7.34
N VAL A 23 -1.74 -2.42 -6.31
CA VAL A 23 -2.28 -2.59 -4.93
C VAL A 23 -1.48 -1.90 -3.83
N ARG A 24 -0.33 -1.29 -4.16
CA ARG A 24 0.52 -0.55 -3.20
C ARG A 24 0.84 0.84 -3.73
N ASP A 25 0.86 1.80 -2.82
CA ASP A 25 1.35 3.16 -3.04
C ASP A 25 2.71 3.29 -2.32
N VAL A 26 3.75 3.70 -3.04
CA VAL A 26 5.14 3.73 -2.55
C VAL A 26 5.65 5.17 -2.58
N TYR A 27 6.10 5.64 -1.43
CA TYR A 27 6.71 6.94 -1.24
C TYR A 27 8.19 6.75 -0.92
N THR A 28 9.09 7.29 -1.75
CA THR A 28 10.53 7.28 -1.49
C THR A 28 10.90 8.48 -0.64
N ILE A 29 11.62 8.24 0.46
CA ILE A 29 12.06 9.26 1.41
C ILE A 29 13.58 9.32 1.39
N GLY A 30 14.15 10.47 1.00
CA GLY A 30 15.59 10.62 0.87
C GLY A 30 16.21 9.65 -0.14
N LYS A 31 17.29 8.96 0.25
CA LYS A 31 18.08 8.07 -0.62
C LYS A 31 17.84 6.58 -0.37
N ASP A 32 17.38 6.20 0.81
CA ASP A 32 17.44 4.82 1.31
C ASP A 32 16.15 4.32 1.96
N LYS A 33 15.15 5.18 2.17
CA LYS A 33 13.89 4.80 2.84
C LYS A 33 12.72 4.75 1.87
N LEU A 34 11.86 3.75 2.08
CA LEU A 34 10.58 3.61 1.39
C LEU A 34 9.46 3.53 2.42
N VAL A 35 8.39 4.29 2.22
CA VAL A 35 7.12 4.12 2.91
C VAL A 35 6.17 3.43 1.93
N MET A 36 5.78 2.21 2.25
CA MET A 36 4.87 1.40 1.44
C MET A 36 3.50 1.34 2.10
N VAL A 37 2.48 1.85 1.42
CA VAL A 37 1.08 1.75 1.86
C VAL A 37 0.39 0.66 1.06
N VAL A 38 -0.06 -0.40 1.73
CA VAL A 38 -0.89 -1.45 1.12
C VAL A 38 -2.34 -0.97 1.10
N SER A 39 -2.90 -0.81 -0.09
CA SER A 39 -4.27 -0.33 -0.29
C SER A 39 -5.29 -1.47 -0.28
N ASP A 40 -6.56 -1.09 -0.25
CA ASP A 40 -7.72 -1.99 -0.40
C ASP A 40 -8.02 -2.32 -1.86
N ARG A 41 -7.27 -1.74 -2.82
CA ARG A 41 -7.35 -2.10 -4.24
C ARG A 41 -7.00 -3.58 -4.43
N ILE A 42 -7.76 -4.26 -5.27
CA ILE A 42 -7.52 -5.64 -5.70
C ILE A 42 -7.42 -5.68 -7.23
N SER A 43 -6.60 -6.59 -7.75
CA SER A 43 -6.47 -6.79 -9.19
C SER A 43 -6.68 -8.25 -9.56
N ALA A 44 -7.36 -8.49 -10.69
CA ALA A 44 -7.55 -9.79 -11.30
C ALA A 44 -7.45 -9.63 -12.83
N PHE A 45 -6.91 -10.64 -13.53
CA PHE A 45 -6.72 -10.60 -14.99
C PHE A 45 -6.01 -9.32 -15.46
N ASP A 46 -4.94 -8.95 -14.76
CA ASP A 46 -4.16 -7.74 -14.95
C ASP A 46 -4.89 -6.38 -14.79
N HIS A 47 -6.16 -6.38 -14.44
CA HIS A 47 -6.97 -5.18 -14.24
C HIS A 47 -7.19 -4.88 -12.75
N VAL A 48 -7.15 -3.60 -12.36
CA VAL A 48 -7.52 -3.16 -11.00
C VAL A 48 -9.03 -2.98 -10.96
N LEU A 49 -9.71 -3.68 -10.04
CA LEU A 49 -11.17 -3.62 -9.94
C LEU A 49 -11.64 -2.24 -9.40
N PRO A 50 -12.84 -1.78 -9.79
CA PRO A 50 -13.35 -0.46 -9.40
C PRO A 50 -13.65 -0.36 -7.89
N GLU A 51 -14.00 -1.47 -7.26
CA GLU A 51 -14.33 -1.52 -5.84
C GLU A 51 -13.18 -2.15 -5.04
N GLY A 52 -12.77 -1.47 -3.96
CA GLY A 52 -11.80 -1.99 -3.02
C GLY A 52 -12.44 -2.95 -2.02
N ILE A 53 -11.65 -3.85 -1.45
CA ILE A 53 -12.09 -4.73 -0.36
C ILE A 53 -11.73 -4.05 0.97
N PRO A 54 -12.69 -3.54 1.75
CA PRO A 54 -12.40 -2.85 3.00
C PRO A 54 -11.48 -3.66 3.91
N TYR A 55 -10.50 -3.00 4.53
CA TYR A 55 -9.53 -3.58 5.46
C TYR A 55 -8.55 -4.60 4.88
N LYS A 56 -8.60 -4.91 3.57
CA LYS A 56 -7.64 -5.82 2.94
C LYS A 56 -6.20 -5.34 3.14
N GLY A 57 -5.94 -4.06 2.91
CA GLY A 57 -4.61 -3.47 3.07
C GLY A 57 -4.08 -3.62 4.49
N GLN A 58 -4.94 -3.43 5.49
CA GLN A 58 -4.62 -3.59 6.91
C GLN A 58 -4.25 -5.03 7.24
N VAL A 59 -5.09 -6.00 6.86
CA VAL A 59 -4.85 -7.43 7.13
C VAL A 59 -3.55 -7.89 6.46
N LEU A 60 -3.33 -7.54 5.18
CA LEU A 60 -2.11 -7.92 4.47
C LEU A 60 -0.85 -7.28 5.06
N SER A 61 -0.93 -6.05 5.55
CA SER A 61 0.20 -5.38 6.21
C SER A 61 0.56 -6.07 7.54
N GLN A 62 -0.44 -6.48 8.32
CA GLN A 62 -0.22 -7.22 9.57
C GLN A 62 0.36 -8.61 9.34
N ILE A 63 -0.14 -9.34 8.32
CA ILE A 63 0.43 -10.63 7.91
C ILE A 63 1.89 -10.45 7.50
N ALA A 64 2.20 -9.45 6.68
CA ALA A 64 3.57 -9.17 6.25
C ALA A 64 4.48 -8.86 7.44
N SER A 65 4.06 -7.99 8.37
CA SER A 65 4.81 -7.71 9.61
C SER A 65 5.11 -8.99 10.38
N ARG A 66 4.09 -9.81 10.64
CA ARG A 66 4.24 -11.05 11.40
C ARG A 66 5.25 -12.01 10.76
N PHE A 67 5.22 -12.16 9.43
CA PHE A 67 6.15 -13.07 8.75
C PHE A 67 7.56 -12.48 8.66
N LEU A 68 7.72 -11.17 8.50
CA LEU A 68 9.03 -10.52 8.56
C LEU A 68 9.67 -10.71 9.94
N ASP A 69 8.91 -10.49 11.01
CA ASP A 69 9.37 -10.70 12.39
C ASP A 69 9.74 -12.16 12.66
N ALA A 70 9.03 -13.12 12.04
CA ALA A 70 9.27 -14.55 12.23
C ALA A 70 10.48 -15.09 11.44
N THR A 71 10.98 -14.36 10.43
CA THR A 71 12.09 -14.81 9.56
C THR A 71 13.27 -13.85 9.53
N SER A 72 13.33 -12.88 10.45
CA SER A 72 14.42 -11.90 10.55
C SER A 72 15.60 -12.41 11.38
#